data_AF-A0A8B8GKB5-F1
#
_entry.id   AF-A0A8B8GKB5-F1
#
_cell.length_a   1.000
_cell.length_b   1.000
_cell.length_c   1.000
_cell.angle_alpha   90.00
_cell.angle_beta   90.00
_cell.angle_gamma   90.00
#
_symmetry.space_group_name_H-M   'P 1'
#
loop_
_entity.id
_entity.type
_entity.pdbx_description
1 polymer ?
#
loop_
_entity_poly.entity_id
_entity_poly.type
_entity_poly.pdbx_seq_one_letter_code
_entity_poly.pdbx_strand_id
1 'polypeptide(L)'
;MFTGPKLAPAYRTNDIDKLVQYIMNEADVIKIAAYNRLKELYRNKSRNEQMNYLVPFMQSAIEVVKSHGANNSLMGIKHTYLDAIYYTYKCLKGEKNAKERARCYKWRALFLAACFFSNKIKQCFFIRHSFNSAYREAIKIYTDDKMLKYARIKIACKVKLAVQGRNIISKSLISLYLGSTSKQQQLDCPSRLLEFEESIRNYESYTEEFYYLVGQSFAKNGYKEKALEYFKKGRKFPIIDQKGRYISQQLQKSIENIYTC
;
A
#
# COMPACT_ATOMS: atom_id res chain seq x y z
N MET A 1 12.19 -15.07 25.72
CA MET A 1 10.86 -14.98 25.07
C MET A 1 10.24 -13.64 25.45
N PHE A 2 10.05 -12.72 24.51
CA PHE A 2 9.38 -11.44 24.80
C PHE A 2 7.90 -11.57 24.43
N THR A 3 7.05 -11.75 25.43
CA THR A 3 5.60 -11.59 25.30
C THR A 3 5.29 -10.09 25.39
N GLY A 4 5.31 -9.41 24.23
CA GLY A 4 4.69 -8.09 24.12
C GLY A 4 3.20 -8.17 24.45
N PRO A 5 2.56 -7.05 24.83
CA PRO A 5 1.15 -7.02 25.17
C PRO A 5 0.32 -7.67 24.05
N LYS A 6 -0.57 -8.60 24.41
CA LYS A 6 -1.55 -9.19 23.49
C LYS A 6 -2.52 -8.08 23.06
N LEU A 7 -2.13 -7.35 22.02
CA LEU A 7 -2.89 -6.24 21.44
C LEU A 7 -4.21 -6.68 20.78
N ALA A 8 -4.51 -7.98 20.73
CA ALA A 8 -5.76 -8.51 20.19
C ALA A 8 -6.10 -9.91 20.79
N PRO A 9 -7.39 -10.26 20.93
CA PRO A 9 -7.82 -11.58 21.39
C PRO A 9 -7.39 -12.70 20.43
N ALA A 10 -7.26 -13.93 20.93
CA ALA A 10 -6.88 -15.08 20.10
C ALA A 10 -7.96 -15.37 19.05
N TYR A 11 -7.55 -15.46 17.79
CA TYR A 11 -8.46 -15.78 16.68
C TYR A 11 -8.72 -17.29 16.62
N ARG A 12 -9.99 -17.70 16.57
CA ARG A 12 -10.39 -19.12 16.80
C ARG A 12 -10.26 -20.04 15.59
N THR A 13 -10.13 -19.49 14.38
CA THR A 13 -10.02 -20.29 13.15
C THR A 13 -8.57 -20.52 12.71
N ASN A 14 -8.32 -21.69 12.10
CA ASN A 14 -7.06 -22.03 11.43
C ASN A 14 -7.18 -22.01 9.90
N ASP A 15 -8.37 -21.73 9.39
CA ASP A 15 -8.66 -21.61 7.97
C ASP A 15 -7.97 -20.35 7.42
N ILE A 16 -7.01 -20.54 6.51
CA ILE A 16 -6.18 -19.49 5.92
C ILE A 16 -7.03 -18.47 5.17
N ASP A 17 -7.99 -18.94 4.39
CA ASP A 17 -8.80 -18.08 3.53
C ASP A 17 -9.72 -17.21 4.38
N LYS A 18 -10.31 -17.79 5.43
CA LYS A 18 -11.05 -17.00 6.42
C LYS A 18 -10.17 -15.97 7.12
N LEU A 19 -8.96 -16.36 7.54
CA LEU A 19 -8.02 -15.42 8.16
C LEU A 19 -7.69 -14.25 7.22
N VAL A 20 -7.42 -14.51 5.94
CA VAL A 20 -7.20 -13.46 4.94
C VAL A 20 -8.44 -12.58 4.78
N GLN A 21 -9.64 -13.17 4.66
CA GLN A 21 -10.89 -12.41 4.55
C GLN A 21 -11.10 -11.45 5.73
N TYR A 22 -10.87 -11.91 6.96
CA TYR A 22 -10.97 -11.07 8.13
C TYR A 22 -9.93 -9.95 8.15
N ILE A 23 -8.70 -10.24 7.72
CA ILE A 23 -7.64 -9.23 7.62
C ILE A 23 -7.99 -8.17 6.59
N MET A 24 -8.65 -8.54 5.49
CA MET A 24 -9.01 -7.59 4.43
C MET A 24 -10.21 -6.70 4.79
N ASN A 25 -11.19 -7.22 5.54
CA ASN A 25 -12.53 -6.62 5.59
C ASN A 25 -13.02 -6.19 6.97
N GLU A 26 -12.31 -6.49 8.06
CA GLU A 26 -12.80 -6.25 9.42
C GLU A 26 -12.15 -5.05 10.13
N ALA A 27 -12.60 -4.72 11.34
CA ALA A 27 -11.97 -3.68 12.16
C ALA A 27 -10.51 -4.01 12.57
N ASP A 28 -9.72 -2.98 12.89
CA ASP A 28 -8.26 -3.09 13.16
C ASP A 28 -7.86 -4.22 14.13
N VAL A 29 -8.59 -4.38 15.24
CA VAL A 29 -8.28 -5.40 16.27
C VAL A 29 -8.46 -6.81 15.70
N ILE A 30 -9.49 -7.03 14.88
CA ILE A 30 -9.74 -8.31 14.21
C ILE A 30 -8.66 -8.57 13.16
N LYS A 31 -8.29 -7.55 12.36
CA LYS A 31 -7.18 -7.66 11.39
C LYS A 31 -5.88 -8.09 12.06
N ILE A 32 -5.52 -7.48 13.19
CA ILE A 32 -4.30 -7.82 13.95
C ILE A 32 -4.38 -9.24 14.52
N ALA A 33 -5.51 -9.62 15.14
CA ALA A 33 -5.70 -10.95 15.70
C ALA A 33 -5.55 -12.04 14.63
N ALA A 34 -6.22 -11.87 13.50
CA ALA A 34 -6.17 -12.80 12.37
C ALA A 34 -4.76 -12.86 11.75
N TYR A 35 -4.07 -11.72 11.60
CA TYR A 35 -2.68 -11.69 11.11
C TYR A 35 -1.72 -12.42 12.06
N ASN A 36 -1.84 -12.21 13.37
CA ASN A 36 -1.01 -12.91 14.35
C ASN A 36 -1.24 -14.42 14.31
N ARG A 37 -2.50 -14.86 14.12
CA ARG A 37 -2.82 -16.29 13.96
C ARG A 37 -2.23 -16.84 12.66
N LEU A 38 -2.40 -16.14 11.54
CA LEU A 38 -1.81 -16.54 10.25
C LEU A 38 -0.28 -16.66 10.33
N LYS A 39 0.36 -15.72 11.03
CA LYS A 39 1.80 -15.72 11.27
C LYS A 39 2.27 -16.92 12.10
N GLU A 40 1.53 -17.29 13.13
CA GLU A 40 1.80 -18.48 13.93
C GLU A 40 1.70 -19.75 13.08
N LEU A 41 0.62 -19.89 12.31
CA LEU A 41 0.43 -21.00 11.38
C LEU A 41 1.58 -21.08 10.38
N TYR A 42 1.96 -19.96 9.76
CA TYR A 42 3.09 -19.91 8.84
C TYR A 42 4.40 -20.38 9.48
N ARG A 43 4.71 -19.91 10.70
CA ARG A 43 5.97 -20.24 11.40
C ARG A 43 6.09 -21.72 11.74
N ASN A 44 4.97 -22.39 12.00
CA ASN A 44 4.92 -23.81 12.36
C ASN A 44 4.96 -24.75 11.15
N LYS A 45 4.99 -24.21 9.92
CA LYS A 45 5.01 -25.00 8.69
C LYS A 45 6.42 -25.28 8.20
N SER A 46 6.58 -26.40 7.48
CA SER A 46 7.83 -26.72 6.78
C SER A 46 8.15 -25.65 5.74
N ARG A 47 9.42 -25.58 5.31
CA ARG A 47 9.86 -24.57 4.33
C ARG A 47 9.11 -24.66 2.99
N ASN A 48 8.85 -25.87 2.51
CA ASN A 48 8.11 -26.09 1.26
C ASN A 48 6.65 -25.68 1.42
N GLU A 49 6.02 -26.01 2.55
CA GLU A 49 4.66 -25.56 2.84
C GLU A 49 4.60 -24.04 2.93
N GLN A 50 5.53 -23.39 3.64
CA GLN A 50 5.58 -21.92 3.80
C GLN A 50 5.47 -21.15 2.49
N MET A 51 6.01 -21.69 1.39
CA MET A 51 5.90 -21.07 0.07
C MET A 51 4.45 -20.98 -0.44
N ASN A 52 3.61 -21.97 -0.11
CA ASN A 52 2.18 -21.95 -0.43
C ASN A 52 1.44 -20.83 0.33
N TYR A 53 1.94 -20.44 1.50
CA TYR A 53 1.36 -19.38 2.33
C TYR A 53 1.96 -18.00 2.05
N LEU A 54 2.98 -17.89 1.19
CA LEU A 54 3.64 -16.62 0.90
C LEU A 54 2.63 -15.55 0.48
N VAL A 55 1.73 -15.89 -0.44
CA VAL A 55 0.76 -14.94 -0.99
C VAL A 55 -0.24 -14.48 0.08
N PRO A 56 -0.97 -15.39 0.77
CA PRO A 56 -1.82 -15.02 1.91
C PRO A 56 -1.10 -14.18 2.96
N PHE A 57 0.13 -14.56 3.31
CA PHE A 57 0.91 -13.86 4.32
C PHE A 57 1.27 -12.43 3.88
N MET A 58 1.75 -12.28 2.63
CA MET A 58 2.15 -10.98 2.09
C MET A 58 0.95 -10.06 1.85
N GLN A 59 -0.18 -10.58 1.37
CA GLN A 59 -1.44 -9.83 1.28
C GLN A 59 -1.85 -9.29 2.65
N SER A 60 -1.81 -10.17 3.65
CA SER A 60 -2.18 -9.81 5.03
C SER A 60 -1.23 -8.76 5.62
N ALA A 61 0.08 -8.91 5.42
CA ALA A 61 1.07 -7.95 5.89
C ALA A 61 0.91 -6.57 5.21
N ILE A 62 0.61 -6.55 3.91
CA ILE A 62 0.28 -5.32 3.16
C ILE A 62 -0.90 -4.61 3.83
N GLU A 63 -1.97 -5.33 4.11
CA GLU A 63 -3.20 -4.78 4.65
C GLU A 63 -3.01 -4.22 6.07
N VAL A 64 -2.34 -4.97 6.94
CA VAL A 64 -1.99 -4.51 8.30
C VAL A 64 -1.16 -3.23 8.25
N VAL A 65 -0.16 -3.14 7.36
CA VAL A 65 0.64 -1.91 7.21
C VAL A 65 -0.21 -0.74 6.73
N LYS A 66 -1.13 -0.95 5.78
CA LYS A 66 -2.03 0.10 5.29
C LYS A 66 -2.93 0.62 6.42
N SER A 67 -3.53 -0.28 7.21
CA SER A 67 -4.43 0.07 8.32
C SER A 67 -3.72 0.92 9.38
N HIS A 68 -2.51 0.52 9.77
CA HIS A 68 -1.77 1.19 10.86
C HIS A 68 -0.97 2.42 10.42
N GLY A 69 -0.61 2.53 9.13
CA GLY A 69 0.14 3.66 8.60
C GLY A 69 -0.53 5.02 8.81
N ALA A 70 -1.82 5.06 9.14
CA ALA A 70 -2.57 6.29 9.42
C ALA A 70 -2.27 6.95 10.79
N ASN A 71 -1.92 6.20 11.86
CA ASN A 71 -1.71 6.77 13.22
C ASN A 71 -0.28 6.60 13.78
N ASN A 72 0.73 6.24 12.98
CA ASN A 72 2.11 6.08 13.47
C ASN A 72 2.23 5.17 14.72
N SER A 73 1.36 4.16 14.90
CA SER A 73 1.49 3.22 16.02
C SER A 73 2.74 2.34 15.81
N LEU A 74 3.88 2.84 16.29
CA LEU A 74 5.23 2.48 15.86
C LEU A 74 5.63 1.02 16.16
N MET A 75 5.04 0.39 17.18
CA MET A 75 5.44 -0.96 17.60
C MET A 75 4.92 -2.04 16.62
N GLY A 76 3.64 -2.02 16.25
CA GLY A 76 3.04 -3.05 15.38
C GLY A 76 3.51 -3.01 13.92
N ILE A 77 3.72 -1.81 13.37
CA ILE A 77 4.18 -1.60 11.99
C ILE A 77 5.61 -2.08 11.81
N LYS A 78 6.51 -1.78 12.76
CA LYS A 78 7.93 -2.19 12.68
C LYS A 78 8.08 -3.71 12.66
N HIS A 79 7.31 -4.42 13.48
CA HIS A 79 7.35 -5.88 13.50
C HIS A 79 6.80 -6.47 12.20
N THR A 80 5.65 -5.98 11.74
CA THR A 80 5.05 -6.40 10.45
C THR A 80 6.00 -6.15 9.27
N TYR A 81 6.70 -5.01 9.28
CA TYR A 81 7.74 -4.71 8.29
C TYR A 81 8.91 -5.70 8.33
N LEU A 82 9.49 -5.94 9.51
CA LEU A 82 10.60 -6.86 9.65
C LEU A 82 10.21 -8.29 9.24
N ASP A 83 9.02 -8.74 9.64
CA ASP A 83 8.49 -10.05 9.23
C ASP A 83 8.38 -10.13 7.70
N ALA A 84 7.66 -9.21 7.05
CA ALA A 84 7.43 -9.27 5.60
C ALA A 84 8.73 -9.18 4.78
N ILE A 85 9.68 -8.34 5.20
CA ILE A 85 11.01 -8.27 4.56
C ILE A 85 11.79 -9.58 4.77
N TYR A 86 11.74 -10.17 5.96
CA TYR A 86 12.38 -11.45 6.25
C TYR A 86 11.79 -12.60 5.42
N TYR A 87 10.46 -12.66 5.30
CA TYR A 87 9.78 -13.71 4.52
C TYR A 87 10.06 -13.59 3.02
N THR A 88 10.03 -12.36 2.46
CA THR A 88 10.42 -12.15 1.05
C THR A 88 11.89 -12.46 0.81
N TYR A 89 12.79 -12.17 1.75
CA TYR A 89 14.19 -12.60 1.68
C TYR A 89 14.34 -14.13 1.68
N LYS A 90 13.65 -14.82 2.58
CA LYS A 90 13.64 -16.30 2.62
C LYS A 90 13.13 -16.92 1.33
N CYS A 91 12.06 -16.37 0.77
CA CYS A 91 11.50 -16.74 -0.53
C CYS A 91 12.58 -16.65 -1.62
N LEU A 92 13.22 -15.48 -1.75
CA LEU A 92 14.27 -15.26 -2.75
C LEU A 92 15.52 -16.14 -2.58
N LYS A 93 15.86 -16.51 -1.35
CA LYS A 93 16.98 -17.41 -1.05
C LYS A 93 16.65 -18.88 -1.32
N GLY A 94 15.38 -19.27 -1.19
CA GLY A 94 14.92 -20.64 -1.44
C GLY A 94 14.61 -20.93 -2.89
N GLU A 95 14.10 -19.94 -3.61
CA GLU A 95 13.61 -20.15 -4.97
C GLU A 95 14.73 -20.03 -6.02
N LYS A 96 14.89 -21.12 -6.77
CA LYS A 96 15.77 -21.17 -7.96
C LYS A 96 15.00 -20.92 -9.25
N ASN A 97 13.70 -21.23 -9.28
CA ASN A 97 12.86 -21.01 -10.44
C ASN A 97 12.65 -19.50 -10.69
N ALA A 98 12.88 -19.04 -11.92
CA ALA A 98 12.77 -17.63 -12.28
C ALA A 98 11.36 -17.06 -12.01
N LYS A 99 10.30 -17.82 -12.30
CA LYS A 99 8.90 -17.42 -12.11
C LYS A 99 8.53 -17.28 -10.64
N GLU A 100 8.98 -18.21 -9.78
CA GLU A 100 8.75 -18.11 -8.33
C GLU A 100 9.59 -16.99 -7.70
N ARG A 101 10.83 -16.78 -8.16
CA ARG A 101 11.62 -15.61 -7.75
C ARG A 101 10.91 -14.30 -8.11
N ALA A 102 10.39 -14.19 -9.34
CA ALA A 102 9.62 -13.02 -9.76
C ALA A 102 8.35 -12.85 -8.92
N ARG A 103 7.71 -13.94 -8.46
CA ARG A 103 6.56 -13.90 -7.55
C ARG A 103 6.96 -13.34 -6.19
N CYS A 104 8.09 -13.76 -5.63
CA CYS A 104 8.66 -13.17 -4.41
C CYS A 104 8.89 -11.65 -4.59
N TYR A 105 9.50 -11.25 -5.71
CA TYR A 105 9.76 -9.85 -6.02
C TYR A 105 8.48 -9.03 -6.20
N LYS A 106 7.44 -9.58 -6.86
CA LYS A 106 6.13 -8.93 -6.99
C LYS A 106 5.56 -8.58 -5.62
N TRP A 107 5.44 -9.56 -4.73
CA TRP A 107 4.89 -9.34 -3.39
C TRP A 107 5.76 -8.41 -2.53
N ARG A 108 7.08 -8.49 -2.68
CA ARG A 108 8.00 -7.53 -2.05
C ARG A 108 7.76 -6.10 -2.56
N ALA A 109 7.57 -5.91 -3.86
CA ALA A 109 7.30 -4.60 -4.44
C ALA A 109 5.95 -4.05 -3.96
N LEU A 110 4.89 -4.85 -3.94
CA LEU A 110 3.57 -4.45 -3.43
C LEU A 110 3.62 -4.09 -1.93
N PHE A 111 4.37 -4.86 -1.13
CA PHE A 111 4.59 -4.55 0.27
C PHE A 111 5.32 -3.22 0.48
N LEU A 112 6.42 -3.00 -0.23
CA LEU A 112 7.17 -1.74 -0.16
C LEU A 112 6.34 -0.55 -0.63
N ALA A 113 5.45 -0.75 -1.62
CA ALA A 113 4.50 0.28 -2.05
C ALA A 113 3.51 0.67 -0.95
N ALA A 114 2.99 -0.31 -0.20
CA ALA A 114 2.14 -0.05 0.96
C ALA A 114 2.87 0.72 2.06
N CYS A 115 4.15 0.39 2.32
CA CYS A 115 4.98 1.07 3.31
C CYS A 115 5.39 2.50 2.92
N PHE A 116 5.27 2.88 1.64
CA PHE A 116 5.83 4.12 1.13
C PHE A 116 5.27 5.37 1.84
N PHE A 117 4.01 5.33 2.25
CA PHE A 117 3.29 6.46 2.87
C PHE A 117 2.92 6.24 4.34
N SER A 118 3.38 5.14 4.95
CA SER A 118 3.17 4.84 6.36
C SER A 118 4.33 5.31 7.26
N ASN A 119 5.40 5.89 6.69
CA ASN A 119 6.67 6.16 7.37
C ASN A 119 7.19 7.60 7.08
N LYS A 120 8.04 8.13 7.97
CA LYS A 120 8.66 9.47 7.82
C LYS A 120 9.45 9.59 6.51
N ILE A 121 9.45 10.76 5.88
CA ILE A 121 10.05 11.07 4.56
C ILE A 121 11.49 10.52 4.37
N LYS A 122 12.36 10.55 5.38
CA LYS A 122 13.74 10.01 5.24
C LYS A 122 13.78 8.49 5.00
N GLN A 123 12.82 7.75 5.53
CA GLN A 123 12.68 6.31 5.27
C GLN A 123 12.12 6.05 3.85
N CYS A 124 11.44 7.02 3.23
CA CYS A 124 10.91 6.90 1.89
C CYS A 124 12.00 6.71 0.82
N PHE A 125 13.24 7.20 1.03
CA PHE A 125 14.32 7.00 0.06
C PHE A 125 14.75 5.53 -0.04
N PHE A 126 15.02 4.87 1.10
CA PHE A 126 15.40 3.46 1.13
C PHE A 126 14.26 2.55 0.65
N ILE A 127 13.03 2.85 1.06
CA ILE A 127 11.83 2.12 0.62
C ILE A 127 11.64 2.29 -0.89
N ARG A 128 11.84 3.49 -1.45
CA ARG A 128 11.80 3.77 -2.89
C ARG A 128 12.82 2.96 -3.67
N HIS A 129 14.09 2.98 -3.25
CA HIS A 129 15.14 2.25 -3.95
C HIS A 129 14.84 0.74 -3.94
N SER A 130 14.44 0.22 -2.78
CA SER A 130 14.02 -1.17 -2.61
C SER A 130 12.80 -1.52 -3.48
N PHE A 131 11.82 -0.63 -3.55
CA PHE A 131 10.63 -0.79 -4.39
C PHE A 131 11.02 -0.86 -5.86
N ASN A 132 11.82 0.10 -6.35
CA ASN A 132 12.26 0.13 -7.75
C ASN A 132 13.06 -1.11 -8.13
N SER A 133 13.94 -1.58 -7.24
CA SER A 133 14.70 -2.83 -7.45
C SER A 133 13.76 -4.03 -7.55
N ALA A 134 12.88 -4.23 -6.55
CA ALA A 134 11.94 -5.35 -6.55
C ALA A 134 10.95 -5.31 -7.73
N TYR A 135 10.43 -4.12 -8.06
CA TYR A 135 9.56 -3.92 -9.22
C TYR A 135 10.26 -4.31 -10.52
N ARG A 136 11.49 -3.84 -10.74
CA ARG A 136 12.25 -4.15 -11.97
C ARG A 136 12.44 -5.66 -12.15
N GLU A 137 12.77 -6.38 -11.09
CA GLU A 137 12.91 -7.84 -11.17
C GLU A 137 11.58 -8.55 -11.41
N ALA A 138 10.49 -8.08 -10.80
CA ALA A 138 9.16 -8.67 -10.99
C ALA A 138 8.65 -8.52 -12.43
N ILE A 139 8.80 -7.33 -13.03
CA ILE A 139 8.24 -7.04 -14.36
C ILE A 139 9.00 -7.70 -15.51
N LYS A 140 10.21 -8.24 -15.27
CA LYS A 140 10.93 -9.04 -16.28
C LYS A 140 10.11 -10.26 -16.72
N ILE A 141 9.28 -10.78 -15.82
CA ILE A 141 8.40 -11.95 -16.08
C ILE A 141 6.94 -11.52 -16.09
N TYR A 142 6.51 -10.66 -15.17
CA TYR A 142 5.13 -10.19 -15.05
C TYR A 142 4.95 -8.80 -15.70
N THR A 143 5.23 -8.71 -17.01
CA THR A 143 5.25 -7.44 -17.77
C THR A 143 3.94 -6.66 -17.67
N ASP A 144 2.81 -7.37 -17.68
CA ASP A 144 1.47 -6.78 -17.75
C ASP A 144 0.68 -6.81 -16.46
N ASP A 145 1.35 -7.08 -15.34
CA ASP A 145 0.71 -7.14 -14.03
C ASP A 145 0.10 -5.80 -13.61
N LYS A 146 -1.24 -5.76 -13.58
CA LYS A 146 -2.02 -4.56 -13.28
C LYS A 146 -1.82 -4.07 -11.85
N MET A 147 -1.61 -4.97 -10.87
CA MET A 147 -1.33 -4.57 -9.48
C MET A 147 0.01 -3.82 -9.39
N LEU A 148 1.06 -4.35 -10.03
CA LEU A 148 2.37 -3.69 -10.05
C LEU A 148 2.31 -2.34 -10.79
N LYS A 149 1.64 -2.29 -11.95
CA LYS A 149 1.45 -1.05 -12.72
C LYS A 149 0.71 0.00 -11.88
N TYR A 150 -0.41 -0.37 -11.24
CA TYR A 150 -1.16 0.50 -10.34
C TYR A 150 -0.30 1.00 -9.18
N ALA A 151 0.41 0.12 -8.47
CA ALA A 151 1.26 0.48 -7.33
C ALA A 151 2.33 1.52 -7.73
N ARG A 152 2.96 1.34 -8.91
CA ARG A 152 3.93 2.30 -9.44
C ARG A 152 3.30 3.66 -9.76
N ILE A 153 2.15 3.67 -10.43
CA ILE A 153 1.41 4.90 -10.77
C ILE A 153 0.98 5.64 -9.50
N LYS A 154 0.40 4.92 -8.53
CA LYS A 154 -0.02 5.46 -7.24
C LYS A 154 1.13 6.15 -6.50
N ILE A 155 2.29 5.50 -6.39
CA ILE A 155 3.49 6.11 -5.77
C ILE A 155 3.90 7.36 -6.52
N ALA A 156 4.01 7.29 -7.85
CA ALA A 156 4.46 8.40 -8.67
C ALA A 156 3.52 9.62 -8.53
N CYS A 157 2.21 9.39 -8.54
CA CYS A 157 1.22 10.45 -8.37
C CYS A 157 1.22 11.05 -6.97
N LYS A 158 1.23 10.23 -5.92
CA LYS A 158 1.34 10.73 -4.55
C LYS A 158 2.62 11.55 -4.33
N VAL A 159 3.75 11.12 -4.88
CA VAL A 159 5.00 11.90 -4.84
C VAL A 159 4.84 13.22 -5.60
N LYS A 160 4.31 13.20 -6.82
CA LYS A 160 4.09 14.42 -7.61
C LYS A 160 3.24 15.43 -6.85
N LEU A 161 2.12 14.99 -6.27
CA LEU A 161 1.22 15.84 -5.48
C LEU A 161 1.85 16.36 -4.19
N ALA A 162 2.64 15.54 -3.49
CA ALA A 162 3.32 15.94 -2.26
C ALA A 162 4.37 17.05 -2.49
N VAL A 163 4.90 17.14 -3.72
CA VAL A 163 5.94 18.10 -4.06
C VAL A 163 5.39 19.32 -4.82
N GLN A 164 4.26 19.18 -5.54
CA GLN A 164 3.52 20.29 -6.13
C GLN A 164 2.83 21.14 -5.04
N GLY A 165 3.54 22.19 -4.58
CA GLY A 165 3.05 23.13 -3.56
C GLY A 165 4.07 23.49 -2.47
N ARG A 166 5.31 22.99 -2.55
CA ARG A 166 6.41 23.44 -1.67
C ARG A 166 7.42 24.26 -2.49
N ASN A 167 7.91 25.37 -1.93
CA ASN A 167 8.90 26.28 -2.55
C ASN A 167 10.17 25.54 -3.03
N ILE A 168 10.89 26.20 -3.95
CA ILE A 168 12.07 25.84 -4.80
C ILE A 168 12.99 24.68 -4.35
N ILE A 169 13.15 24.41 -3.04
CA ILE A 169 13.80 23.21 -2.47
C ILE A 169 13.11 21.90 -2.97
N SER A 170 11.88 22.01 -3.47
CA SER A 170 11.11 20.93 -4.08
C SER A 170 11.73 20.32 -5.33
N LYS A 171 12.47 21.05 -6.19
CA LYS A 171 12.99 20.48 -7.45
C LYS A 171 14.04 19.38 -7.26
N SER A 172 14.90 19.49 -6.25
CA SER A 172 15.87 18.43 -5.91
C SER A 172 15.16 17.22 -5.31
N LEU A 173 14.14 17.43 -4.47
CA LEU A 173 13.24 16.37 -3.99
C LEU A 173 12.46 15.73 -5.14
N ILE A 174 11.95 16.48 -6.11
CA ILE A 174 11.34 15.94 -7.35
C ILE A 174 12.36 15.09 -8.09
N SER A 175 13.58 15.57 -8.35
CA SER A 175 14.59 14.77 -9.05
C SER A 175 14.96 13.48 -8.28
N LEU A 176 15.03 13.56 -6.96
CA LEU A 176 15.38 12.44 -6.08
C LEU A 176 14.23 11.42 -5.95
N TYR A 177 12.97 11.89 -5.92
CA TYR A 177 11.74 11.09 -5.80
C TYR A 177 10.98 10.85 -7.11
N LEU A 178 11.38 11.43 -8.23
CA LEU A 178 10.77 11.22 -9.53
C LEU A 178 11.81 11.06 -10.63
N GLY A 179 13.11 11.04 -10.33
CA GLY A 179 14.16 10.97 -11.36
C GLY A 179 14.35 12.31 -12.09
N SER A 180 15.50 12.47 -12.73
CA SER A 180 15.89 13.69 -13.46
C SER A 180 15.24 13.82 -14.85
N THR A 181 14.34 12.93 -15.25
CA THR A 181 13.76 12.93 -16.60
C THR A 181 12.42 13.67 -16.66
N SER A 182 12.28 14.55 -17.66
CA SER A 182 11.08 15.36 -17.95
C SER A 182 9.78 14.53 -18.02
N LYS A 183 9.86 13.26 -18.45
CA LYS A 183 8.72 12.33 -18.55
C LYS A 183 8.02 12.07 -17.21
N GLN A 184 8.72 12.12 -16.07
CA GLN A 184 8.12 11.87 -14.76
C GLN A 184 7.48 13.14 -14.15
N GLN A 185 7.92 14.33 -14.59
CA GLN A 185 7.24 15.60 -14.29
C GLN A 185 5.93 15.75 -15.10
N GLN A 186 5.92 15.24 -16.33
CA GLN A 186 4.75 15.22 -17.23
C GLN A 186 3.72 14.11 -16.94
N LEU A 187 3.85 13.34 -15.85
CA LEU A 187 2.88 12.29 -15.52
C LEU A 187 1.48 12.89 -15.33
N ASP A 188 0.57 12.62 -16.26
CA ASP A 188 -0.84 13.00 -16.15
C ASP A 188 -1.56 12.06 -15.18
N CYS A 189 -1.54 12.44 -13.90
CA CYS A 189 -2.07 11.61 -12.82
C CYS A 189 -3.54 11.27 -12.95
N PRO A 190 -4.45 12.21 -13.27
CA PRO A 190 -5.84 11.89 -13.54
C PRO A 190 -5.99 10.77 -14.57
N SER A 191 -5.51 10.97 -15.80
CA SER A 191 -5.69 9.99 -16.88
C SER A 191 -5.11 8.62 -16.53
N ARG A 192 -3.91 8.58 -15.93
CA ARG A 192 -3.24 7.33 -15.56
C ARG A 192 -3.92 6.58 -14.42
N LEU A 193 -4.53 7.29 -13.48
CA LEU A 193 -5.28 6.67 -12.39
C LEU A 193 -6.62 6.13 -12.90
N LEU A 194 -7.29 6.87 -13.79
CA LEU A 194 -8.58 6.48 -14.34
C LEU A 194 -8.54 5.20 -15.18
N GLU A 195 -7.39 4.82 -15.75
CA GLU A 195 -7.17 3.49 -16.36
C GLU A 195 -7.53 2.31 -15.43
N PHE A 196 -7.63 2.54 -14.12
CA PHE A 196 -7.92 1.51 -13.11
C PHE A 196 -9.28 1.67 -12.43
N GLU A 197 -10.06 2.71 -12.70
CA GLU A 197 -11.27 3.04 -11.92
C GLU A 197 -12.27 1.87 -11.85
N GLU A 198 -12.60 1.25 -12.98
CA GLU A 198 -13.59 0.17 -13.05
C GLU A 198 -13.17 -1.10 -12.30
N SER A 199 -11.86 -1.33 -12.17
CA SER A 199 -11.29 -2.55 -11.57
C SER A 199 -10.50 -2.27 -10.30
N ILE A 200 -10.66 -1.08 -9.70
CA ILE A 200 -9.83 -0.63 -8.58
C ILE A 200 -9.90 -1.56 -7.37
N ARG A 201 -11.06 -2.16 -7.11
CA ARG A 201 -11.28 -3.13 -6.02
C ARG A 201 -10.40 -4.38 -6.14
N ASN A 202 -9.91 -4.68 -7.34
CA ASN A 202 -9.00 -5.80 -7.57
C ASN A 202 -7.55 -5.49 -7.17
N TYR A 203 -7.20 -4.22 -6.99
CA TYR A 203 -5.82 -3.77 -6.76
C TYR A 203 -5.65 -3.01 -5.43
N GLU A 204 -6.72 -2.43 -4.90
CA GLU A 204 -6.71 -1.60 -3.71
C GLU A 204 -7.87 -1.94 -2.77
N SER A 205 -7.52 -2.32 -1.54
CA SER A 205 -8.47 -2.60 -0.46
C SER A 205 -9.19 -1.33 0.02
N TYR A 206 -8.47 -0.20 0.06
CA TYR A 206 -9.03 1.12 0.40
C TYR A 206 -9.38 1.90 -0.85
N THR A 207 -10.47 1.52 -1.52
CA THR A 207 -10.89 2.14 -2.79
C THR A 207 -11.16 3.65 -2.65
N GLU A 208 -11.59 4.11 -1.50
CA GLU A 208 -11.76 5.53 -1.19
C GLU A 208 -10.42 6.31 -1.22
N GLU A 209 -9.29 5.66 -0.96
CA GLU A 209 -7.96 6.29 -1.11
C GLU A 209 -7.64 6.56 -2.58
N PHE A 210 -8.10 5.70 -3.49
CA PHE A 210 -7.97 5.93 -4.92
C PHE A 210 -8.76 7.16 -5.35
N TYR A 211 -10.03 7.25 -4.96
CA TYR A 211 -10.86 8.41 -5.29
C TYR A 211 -10.35 9.71 -4.67
N TYR A 212 -9.82 9.62 -3.45
CA TYR A 212 -9.11 10.75 -2.84
C TYR A 212 -7.92 11.21 -3.69
N LEU A 213 -7.09 10.28 -4.17
CA LEU A 213 -5.92 10.58 -4.98
C LEU A 213 -6.29 11.17 -6.35
N VAL A 214 -7.33 10.65 -7.00
CA VAL A 214 -7.87 11.18 -8.26
C VAL A 214 -8.39 12.60 -8.06
N GLY A 215 -9.20 12.82 -7.02
CA GLY A 215 -9.75 14.14 -6.71
C GLY A 215 -8.66 15.16 -6.40
N GLN A 216 -7.62 14.80 -5.64
CA GLN A 216 -6.46 15.66 -5.40
C GLN A 216 -5.75 16.02 -6.71
N SER A 217 -5.62 15.06 -7.62
CA SER A 217 -5.00 15.26 -8.92
C SER A 217 -5.78 16.25 -9.79
N PHE A 218 -7.11 16.13 -9.84
CA PHE A 218 -7.96 17.10 -10.53
C PHE A 218 -7.91 18.49 -9.90
N ALA A 219 -7.97 18.57 -8.56
CA ALA A 219 -7.92 19.85 -7.84
C ALA A 219 -6.60 20.59 -8.11
N LYS A 220 -5.47 19.88 -8.11
CA LYS A 220 -4.15 20.45 -8.42
C LYS A 220 -4.01 20.91 -9.87
N ASN A 221 -4.79 20.34 -10.78
CA ASN A 221 -4.87 20.75 -12.18
C ASN A 221 -5.94 21.85 -12.42
N GLY A 222 -6.58 22.37 -11.37
CA GLY A 222 -7.58 23.44 -11.47
C GLY A 222 -9.01 22.97 -11.77
N TYR A 223 -9.24 21.67 -11.96
CA TYR A 223 -10.56 21.11 -12.27
C TYR A 223 -11.38 20.88 -10.98
N LYS A 224 -11.84 21.96 -10.33
CA LYS A 224 -12.55 21.90 -9.03
C LYS A 224 -13.82 21.02 -9.07
N GLU A 225 -14.63 21.12 -10.12
CA GLU A 225 -15.89 20.34 -10.23
C GLU A 225 -15.62 18.84 -10.31
N LYS A 226 -14.69 18.42 -11.18
CA LYS A 226 -14.27 17.01 -11.27
C LYS A 226 -13.67 16.54 -9.95
N ALA A 227 -12.82 17.35 -9.32
CA ALA A 227 -12.26 17.01 -8.01
C ALA A 227 -13.35 16.74 -6.97
N LEU A 228 -14.37 17.60 -6.92
CA LEU A 228 -15.50 17.46 -6.02
C LEU A 228 -16.31 16.18 -6.26
N GLU A 229 -16.55 15.83 -7.54
CA GLU A 229 -17.21 14.57 -7.91
C GLU A 229 -16.45 13.36 -7.32
N TYR A 230 -15.14 13.31 -7.51
CA TYR A 230 -14.31 12.21 -7.02
C TYR A 230 -14.20 12.19 -5.49
N PHE A 231 -14.13 13.33 -4.82
CA PHE A 231 -14.18 13.37 -3.37
C PHE A 231 -15.52 12.86 -2.83
N LYS A 232 -16.64 13.23 -3.46
CA LYS A 232 -17.97 12.72 -3.11
C LYS A 232 -18.09 11.22 -3.37
N LYS A 233 -17.53 10.69 -4.46
CA LYS A 233 -17.44 9.24 -4.74
C LYS A 233 -16.72 8.52 -3.59
N GLY A 234 -15.57 9.02 -3.15
CA GLY A 234 -14.82 8.44 -2.04
C GLY A 234 -15.56 8.43 -0.70
N ARG A 235 -16.38 9.46 -0.41
CA ARG A 235 -17.15 9.55 0.86
C ARG A 235 -18.25 8.51 1.02
N LYS A 236 -18.67 7.86 -0.07
CA LYS A 236 -19.71 6.83 -0.04
C LYS A 236 -19.22 5.47 0.49
N PHE A 237 -17.91 5.30 0.67
CA PHE A 237 -17.34 4.04 1.14
C PHE A 237 -17.54 3.84 2.65
N PRO A 238 -17.77 2.59 3.10
CA PRO A 238 -17.96 2.28 4.50
C PRO A 238 -16.67 2.54 5.30
N ILE A 239 -16.83 3.06 6.51
CA ILE A 239 -15.73 3.33 7.43
C ILE A 239 -15.61 2.16 8.40
N ILE A 240 -14.72 1.22 8.09
CA ILE A 240 -14.56 -0.02 8.86
C ILE A 240 -13.44 0.10 9.90
N ASP A 241 -12.30 0.64 9.48
CA ASP A 241 -11.09 0.71 10.29
C ASP A 241 -10.52 2.14 10.38
N GLN A 242 -9.39 2.28 11.05
CA GLN A 242 -8.75 3.55 11.28
C GLN A 242 -8.22 4.22 10.00
N LYS A 243 -7.78 3.44 9.01
CA LYS A 243 -7.31 3.98 7.73
C LYS A 243 -8.49 4.54 6.93
N GLY A 244 -9.61 3.82 6.89
CA GLY A 244 -10.87 4.31 6.33
C GLY A 244 -11.35 5.60 7.02
N ARG A 245 -11.30 5.65 8.36
CA ARG A 245 -11.62 6.87 9.14
C ARG A 245 -10.74 8.05 8.71
N TYR A 246 -9.42 7.83 8.63
CA TYR A 246 -8.46 8.86 8.23
C TYR A 246 -8.74 9.38 6.81
N ILE A 247 -8.90 8.50 5.82
CA ILE A 247 -9.16 8.90 4.43
C ILE A 247 -10.48 9.66 4.33
N SER A 248 -11.51 9.18 5.03
CA SER A 248 -12.83 9.80 5.05
C SER A 248 -12.81 11.23 5.59
N GLN A 249 -12.01 11.48 6.65
CA GLN A 249 -11.76 12.84 7.15
C GLN A 249 -11.02 13.71 6.13
N GLN A 250 -10.01 13.17 5.44
CA GLN A 250 -9.28 13.91 4.41
C GLN A 250 -10.15 14.27 3.21
N LEU A 251 -11.04 13.36 2.80
CA LEU A 251 -12.04 13.60 1.76
C LEU A 251 -12.99 14.71 2.17
N GLN A 252 -13.55 14.65 3.38
CA GLN A 252 -14.46 15.67 3.91
C GLN A 252 -13.80 17.06 3.93
N LYS A 253 -12.60 17.15 4.49
CA LYS A 253 -11.82 18.40 4.51
C LYS A 253 -11.57 18.95 3.11
N SER A 254 -11.34 18.07 2.13
CA SER A 254 -11.07 18.49 0.76
C SER A 254 -12.32 18.99 0.03
N ILE A 255 -13.49 18.43 0.38
CA ILE A 255 -14.80 18.93 -0.09
C ILE A 255 -15.07 20.31 0.49
N GLU A 256 -14.92 20.47 1.81
CA GLU A 256 -15.11 21.74 2.50
C GLU A 256 -14.22 22.83 1.91
N ASN A 257 -12.93 22.55 1.73
CA ASN A 257 -11.99 23.48 1.11
C ASN A 257 -12.39 23.93 -0.30
N ILE A 258 -13.08 23.10 -1.10
CA ILE A 258 -13.56 23.53 -2.42
C ILE A 258 -14.70 24.54 -2.31
N TYR A 259 -15.57 24.39 -1.30
CA TYR A 259 -16.71 25.29 -1.08
C TYR A 259 -16.34 26.56 -0.31
N THR A 260 -15.32 26.51 0.54
CA THR A 260 -14.94 27.62 1.43
C THR A 260 -13.72 28.41 0.95
N CYS A 261 -13.03 28.00 -0.12
CA CYS A 261 -11.80 28.63 -0.62
C CYS A 261 -11.69 28.75 -2.15
#